data_AF-D5PC40-F1
#
_entry.id   AF-D5PC40-F1
#
_cell.length_a   1.000
_cell.length_b   1.000
_cell.length_c   1.000
_cell.angle_alpha   90.00
_cell.angle_beta   90.00
_cell.angle_gamma   90.00
#
_symmetry.space_group_name_H-M   'P 1'
#
loop_
_entity.id
_entity.type
_entity.pdbx_description
1 polymer ?
#
loop_
_entity_poly.entity_id
_entity_poly.type
_entity_poly.pdbx_seq_one_letter_code
_entity_poly.pdbx_strand_id
1 'polypeptide(L)'
;MTLEAITADGLLRTYTEAGVFDPADVHVAQRLTALAGDPDERVAVAVALLVRALRGGSVCVDLRAVATQVDAADLAWPDAGGWLAAVRASPLLGPPPVLRLFGDLLYLDRYWREEEQVCADLLALSAPGAPGDVPALERLFPPGYDEQRAAAQIAVSQAVTVLTGGPGTGKTTTVARLLALLVGQAELGGRPRPRIALAAPT
;
A
#
# COMPACT_ATOMS: atom_id res chain seq x y z
N MET A 1 -30.93 20.69 -10.20
CA MET A 1 -29.66 20.10 -10.69
C MET A 1 -29.89 18.61 -10.74
N THR A 2 -30.45 18.16 -11.87
CA THR A 2 -30.93 16.80 -12.09
C THR A 2 -29.70 15.93 -12.31
N LEU A 3 -29.51 14.91 -11.47
CA LEU A 3 -28.52 13.86 -11.71
C LEU A 3 -28.87 13.20 -13.04
N GLU A 4 -28.18 13.55 -14.12
CA GLU A 4 -28.12 12.68 -15.29
C GLU A 4 -27.60 11.34 -14.79
N ALA A 5 -28.40 10.28 -14.99
CA ALA A 5 -27.94 8.93 -14.74
C ALA A 5 -26.64 8.74 -15.51
N ILE A 6 -25.57 8.37 -14.82
CA ILE A 6 -24.26 8.11 -15.43
C ILE A 6 -24.46 6.91 -16.36
N THR A 7 -24.66 7.18 -17.65
CA THR A 7 -24.79 6.12 -18.65
C THR A 7 -23.39 5.70 -19.08
N ALA A 8 -22.99 4.50 -18.66
CA ALA A 8 -21.83 3.83 -19.25
C ALA A 8 -22.10 3.56 -20.74
N ASP A 9 -21.06 3.59 -21.58
CA ASP A 9 -21.11 3.21 -23.00
C ASP A 9 -20.11 2.08 -23.28
N GLY A 10 -20.28 1.37 -24.39
CA GLY A 10 -19.33 0.35 -24.87
C GLY A 10 -19.04 -0.75 -23.84
N LEU A 11 -17.78 -1.18 -23.74
CA LEU A 11 -17.32 -2.19 -22.79
C LEU A 11 -17.64 -1.84 -21.33
N LEU A 12 -17.53 -0.57 -20.93
CA LEU A 12 -17.86 -0.16 -19.56
C LEU A 12 -19.31 -0.52 -19.21
N ARG A 13 -20.26 -0.32 -20.14
CA ARG A 13 -21.65 -0.70 -19.93
C ARG A 13 -21.79 -2.19 -19.70
N THR A 14 -21.15 -3.02 -20.53
CA THR A 14 -21.20 -4.48 -20.42
C THR A 14 -20.75 -4.96 -19.03
N TYR A 15 -19.64 -4.43 -18.51
CA TYR A 15 -19.14 -4.79 -17.19
C TYR A 15 -19.99 -4.23 -16.04
N THR A 16 -20.55 -3.02 -16.19
CA THR A 16 -21.48 -2.45 -15.21
C THR A 16 -22.78 -3.24 -15.12
N GLU A 17 -23.37 -3.64 -16.25
CA GLU A 17 -24.57 -4.48 -16.29
C GLU A 17 -24.33 -5.87 -15.69
N ALA A 18 -23.10 -6.38 -15.80
CA ALA A 18 -22.66 -7.59 -15.12
C ALA A 18 -22.35 -7.40 -13.62
N GLY A 19 -22.52 -6.20 -13.07
CA GLY A 19 -22.32 -5.91 -11.64
C GLY A 19 -20.84 -5.76 -11.22
N VAL A 20 -19.92 -5.65 -12.17
CA VAL A 20 -18.48 -5.51 -11.89
C VAL A 20 -18.14 -4.14 -11.33
N PHE A 21 -18.84 -3.08 -11.75
CA PHE A 21 -18.50 -1.69 -11.41
C PHE A 21 -19.63 -0.97 -10.69
N ASP A 22 -19.26 -0.16 -9.69
CA ASP A 22 -20.16 0.83 -9.11
C ASP A 22 -20.16 2.12 -9.95
N PRO A 23 -21.18 3.00 -9.77
CA PRO A 23 -21.25 4.26 -10.51
C PRO A 23 -20.00 5.15 -10.38
N ALA A 24 -19.31 5.11 -9.23
CA ALA A 24 -18.08 5.86 -9.01
C ALA A 24 -16.93 5.36 -9.88
N ASP A 25 -16.80 4.04 -10.03
CA ASP A 25 -15.75 3.40 -10.84
C ASP A 25 -15.92 3.83 -12.31
N VAL A 26 -17.16 3.78 -12.81
CA VAL A 26 -17.54 4.19 -14.17
C VAL A 26 -17.30 5.68 -14.40
N HIS A 27 -17.77 6.53 -13.48
CA HIS A 27 -17.68 7.98 -13.65
C HIS A 27 -16.23 8.47 -13.71
N VAL A 28 -15.37 7.94 -12.83
CA VAL A 28 -13.95 8.30 -12.84
C VAL A 28 -13.29 7.82 -14.13
N ALA A 29 -13.57 6.59 -14.57
CA ALA A 29 -13.04 6.06 -15.82
C ALA A 29 -13.43 6.92 -17.04
N GLN A 30 -14.72 7.19 -17.23
CA GLN A 30 -15.22 8.03 -18.32
C GLN A 30 -14.62 9.44 -18.27
N ARG A 31 -14.52 10.03 -17.07
CA ARG A 31 -14.00 11.39 -16.94
C ARG A 31 -12.51 11.46 -17.26
N LEU A 32 -11.71 10.51 -16.78
CA LEU A 32 -10.27 10.48 -17.03
C LEU A 32 -9.96 10.21 -18.50
N THR A 33 -10.61 9.23 -19.13
CA THR A 33 -10.37 8.94 -20.55
C THR A 33 -10.84 10.08 -21.45
N ALA A 34 -12.00 10.69 -21.15
CA ALA A 34 -12.47 11.87 -21.89
C ALA A 34 -11.53 13.08 -21.78
N LEU A 35 -11.00 13.36 -20.58
CA LEU A 35 -10.04 14.45 -20.36
C LEU A 35 -8.69 14.20 -21.07
N ALA A 36 -8.25 12.94 -21.12
CA ALA A 36 -7.05 12.53 -21.83
C ALA A 36 -7.23 12.42 -23.36
N GLY A 37 -8.48 12.50 -23.85
CA GLY A 37 -8.79 12.23 -25.24
C GLY A 37 -8.48 10.80 -25.66
N ASP A 38 -8.57 9.84 -24.73
CA ASP A 38 -8.30 8.43 -24.98
C ASP A 38 -9.58 7.71 -25.43
N PRO A 39 -9.67 7.25 -26.70
CA PRO A 39 -10.86 6.60 -27.22
C PRO A 39 -10.90 5.10 -26.93
N ASP A 40 -9.83 4.49 -26.39
CA ASP A 40 -9.75 3.04 -26.23
C ASP A 40 -10.57 2.58 -25.02
N GLU A 41 -11.70 1.91 -25.28
CA GLU A 41 -12.60 1.42 -24.25
C GLU A 41 -11.91 0.47 -23.25
N ARG A 42 -10.84 -0.24 -23.67
CA ARG A 42 -10.08 -1.13 -22.77
C ARG A 42 -9.34 -0.33 -21.71
N VAL A 43 -8.86 0.87 -22.06
CA VAL A 43 -8.24 1.79 -21.08
C VAL A 43 -9.29 2.25 -20.07
N ALA A 44 -10.50 2.56 -20.52
CA ALA A 44 -11.59 2.96 -19.63
C ALA A 44 -11.93 1.83 -18.62
N VAL A 45 -12.02 0.58 -19.08
CA VAL A 45 -12.22 -0.59 -18.19
C VAL A 45 -11.06 -0.77 -17.20
N ALA A 46 -9.80 -0.58 -17.65
CA ALA A 46 -8.63 -0.66 -16.78
C ALA A 46 -8.67 0.39 -15.66
N VAL A 47 -9.08 1.63 -15.99
CA VAL A 47 -9.24 2.70 -15.01
C VAL A 47 -10.38 2.37 -14.03
N ALA A 48 -11.51 1.87 -14.50
CA ALA A 48 -12.62 1.48 -13.63
C ALA A 48 -12.22 0.36 -12.65
N LEU A 49 -11.47 -0.64 -13.11
CA LEU A 49 -10.93 -1.70 -12.25
C LEU A 49 -9.96 -1.18 -11.21
N LEU A 50 -9.09 -0.24 -11.59
CA LEU A 50 -8.17 0.39 -10.67
C LEU A 50 -8.91 1.18 -9.58
N VAL A 51 -9.95 1.94 -9.94
CA VAL A 51 -10.78 2.67 -8.96
C VAL A 51 -11.52 1.70 -8.03
N ARG A 52 -12.05 0.61 -8.57
CA ARG A 52 -12.65 -0.47 -7.78
C ARG A 52 -11.64 -1.08 -6.81
N ALA A 53 -10.44 -1.40 -7.29
CA ALA A 53 -9.37 -2.00 -6.49
C ALA A 53 -8.99 -1.10 -5.30
N LEU A 54 -8.86 0.21 -5.55
CA LEU A 54 -8.60 1.22 -4.51
C LEU A 54 -9.68 1.27 -3.44
N ARG A 55 -10.94 1.18 -3.84
CA ARG A 55 -12.07 1.11 -2.91
C ARG A 55 -12.07 -0.18 -2.09
N GLY A 56 -11.52 -1.26 -2.65
CA GLY A 56 -11.24 -2.52 -1.95
C GLY A 56 -9.95 -2.54 -1.13
N GLY A 57 -9.21 -1.43 -1.07
CA GLY A 57 -7.97 -1.30 -0.28
C GLY A 57 -6.68 -1.72 -1.02
N SER A 58 -6.76 -2.10 -2.29
CA SER A 58 -5.59 -2.41 -3.12
C SER A 58 -5.10 -1.15 -3.83
N VAL A 59 -3.79 -0.87 -3.81
CA VAL A 59 -3.22 0.36 -4.39
C VAL A 59 -2.99 0.29 -5.92
N CYS A 60 -3.04 -0.92 -6.47
CA CYS A 60 -2.83 -1.22 -7.89
C CYS A 60 -3.67 -2.42 -8.33
N VAL A 61 -3.71 -2.65 -9.64
CA VAL A 61 -4.36 -3.81 -10.25
C VAL A 61 -3.41 -4.52 -11.20
N ASP A 62 -3.33 -5.85 -11.10
CA ASP A 62 -2.67 -6.69 -12.10
C ASP A 62 -3.66 -7.02 -13.21
N LEU A 63 -3.49 -6.39 -14.37
CA LEU A 63 -4.41 -6.55 -15.50
C LEU A 63 -4.47 -7.99 -16.04
N ARG A 64 -3.46 -8.83 -15.77
CA ARG A 64 -3.47 -10.25 -16.18
C ARG A 64 -4.31 -11.12 -15.25
N ALA A 65 -4.42 -10.73 -13.98
CA ALA A 65 -5.11 -11.49 -12.95
C ALA A 65 -6.58 -11.10 -12.78
N VAL A 66 -7.02 -9.97 -13.38
CA VAL A 66 -8.36 -9.39 -13.21
C VAL A 66 -9.47 -10.43 -13.29
N ALA A 67 -9.53 -11.23 -14.37
CA ALA A 67 -10.61 -12.18 -14.61
C ALA A 67 -10.83 -13.15 -13.43
N THR A 68 -9.75 -13.52 -12.74
CA THR A 68 -9.81 -14.41 -11.56
C THR A 68 -10.12 -13.65 -10.26
N GLN A 69 -9.72 -12.38 -10.16
CA GLN A 69 -9.87 -11.57 -8.95
C GLN A 69 -11.29 -11.01 -8.76
N VAL A 70 -12.01 -10.80 -9.85
CA VAL A 70 -13.34 -10.18 -9.82
C VAL A 70 -14.49 -11.19 -9.81
N ASP A 71 -14.18 -12.49 -9.70
CA ASP A 71 -15.15 -13.61 -9.69
C ASP A 71 -16.17 -13.53 -10.85
N ALA A 72 -15.71 -13.06 -12.00
CA ALA A 72 -16.50 -12.91 -13.22
C ALA A 72 -15.74 -13.47 -14.43
N ALA A 73 -15.23 -14.69 -14.26
CA ALA A 73 -14.43 -15.38 -15.28
C ALA A 73 -15.18 -15.61 -16.60
N ASP A 74 -16.52 -15.67 -16.54
CA ASP A 74 -17.39 -15.91 -17.71
C ASP A 74 -17.57 -14.66 -18.58
N LEU A 75 -17.11 -13.48 -18.15
CA LEU A 75 -17.15 -12.27 -18.96
C LEU A 75 -16.04 -12.29 -20.01
N ALA A 76 -16.32 -11.68 -21.17
CA ALA A 76 -15.38 -11.57 -22.28
C ALA A 76 -14.31 -10.50 -22.01
N TRP A 77 -13.36 -10.81 -21.14
CA TRP A 77 -12.23 -9.95 -20.81
C TRP A 77 -11.34 -9.68 -22.03
N PRO A 78 -10.75 -8.48 -22.15
CA PRO A 78 -9.73 -8.23 -23.16
C PRO A 78 -8.55 -9.19 -22.98
N ASP A 79 -7.96 -9.64 -24.09
CA ASP A 79 -6.69 -10.38 -24.04
C ASP A 79 -5.64 -9.57 -23.26
N ALA A 80 -4.96 -10.21 -22.32
CA ALA A 80 -4.03 -9.54 -21.41
C ALA A 80 -2.92 -8.77 -22.13
N GLY A 81 -2.37 -9.35 -23.21
CA GLY A 81 -1.33 -8.72 -24.02
C GLY A 81 -1.86 -7.49 -24.75
N GLY A 82 -3.02 -7.63 -25.42
CA GLY A 82 -3.70 -6.53 -26.09
C GLY A 82 -4.15 -5.43 -25.14
N TRP A 83 -4.55 -5.78 -23.92
CA TRP A 83 -4.98 -4.83 -22.90
C TRP A 83 -3.82 -4.01 -22.35
N LEU A 84 -2.71 -4.67 -21.99
CA LEU A 84 -1.48 -3.98 -21.58
C LEU A 84 -0.94 -3.10 -22.70
N ALA A 85 -1.02 -3.54 -23.96
CA ALA A 85 -0.63 -2.72 -25.11
C ALA A 85 -1.49 -1.46 -25.25
N ALA A 86 -2.81 -1.58 -25.07
CA ALA A 86 -3.73 -0.43 -25.08
C ALA A 86 -3.39 0.58 -23.98
N VAL A 87 -3.21 0.09 -22.74
CA VAL A 87 -2.83 0.94 -21.61
C VAL A 87 -1.47 1.61 -21.82
N ARG A 88 -0.48 0.88 -22.36
CA ARG A 88 0.85 1.45 -22.69
C ARG A 88 0.79 2.55 -23.75
N ALA A 89 -0.18 2.49 -24.66
CA ALA A 89 -0.39 3.50 -25.70
C ALA A 89 -1.22 4.69 -25.21
N SER A 90 -1.85 4.59 -24.04
CA SER A 90 -2.73 5.63 -23.49
C SER A 90 -2.00 6.94 -23.20
N PRO A 91 -2.57 8.11 -23.56
CA PRO A 91 -2.07 9.41 -23.11
C PRO A 91 -2.03 9.55 -21.58
N LEU A 92 -2.80 8.74 -20.83
CA LEU A 92 -2.82 8.77 -19.37
C LEU A 92 -1.50 8.34 -18.72
N LEU A 93 -0.62 7.62 -19.44
CA LEU A 93 0.76 7.35 -19.01
C LEU A 93 1.74 8.46 -19.40
N GLY A 94 1.33 9.37 -20.29
CA GLY A 94 2.15 10.47 -20.78
C GLY A 94 2.32 11.59 -19.74
N PRO A 95 3.27 12.52 -19.93
CA PRO A 95 3.52 13.60 -18.98
C PRO A 95 2.46 14.72 -19.04
N PRO A 96 1.90 15.18 -17.90
CA PRO A 96 2.07 14.63 -16.55
C PRO A 96 1.29 13.31 -16.37
N PRO A 97 1.91 12.26 -15.79
CA PRO A 97 1.27 10.96 -15.69
C PRO A 97 0.07 10.98 -14.75
N VAL A 98 -1.05 10.42 -15.22
CA VAL A 98 -2.23 10.11 -14.41
C VAL A 98 -2.21 8.65 -13.98
N LEU A 99 -1.73 7.78 -14.87
CA LEU A 99 -1.49 6.36 -14.63
C LEU A 99 0.01 6.08 -14.55
N ARG A 100 0.36 5.00 -13.86
CA ARG A 100 1.71 4.42 -13.87
C ARG A 100 1.58 2.92 -14.14
N LEU A 101 2.51 2.39 -14.92
CA LEU A 101 2.59 0.96 -15.18
C LEU A 101 3.95 0.45 -14.69
N PHE A 102 3.94 -0.47 -13.73
CA PHE A 102 5.13 -1.15 -13.21
C PHE A 102 5.01 -2.64 -13.47
N GLY A 103 5.74 -3.14 -14.48
CA GLY A 103 5.54 -4.49 -14.99
C GLY A 103 4.15 -4.67 -15.59
N ASP A 104 3.31 -5.47 -14.92
CA ASP A 104 1.90 -5.71 -15.26
C ASP A 104 0.92 -5.02 -14.28
N LEU A 105 1.44 -4.30 -13.27
CA LEU A 105 0.65 -3.57 -12.28
C LEU A 105 0.34 -2.15 -12.76
N LEU A 106 -0.95 -1.83 -12.80
CA LEU A 106 -1.46 -0.50 -13.12
C LEU A 106 -1.80 0.26 -11.82
N TYR A 107 -1.36 1.51 -11.75
CA TYR A 107 -1.54 2.41 -10.62
C TYR A 107 -2.13 3.75 -11.08
N LEU A 108 -2.80 4.44 -10.16
CA LEU A 108 -2.97 5.89 -10.28
C LEU A 108 -1.66 6.53 -9.80
N ASP A 109 -1.17 7.54 -10.51
CA ASP A 109 0.12 8.18 -10.23
C ASP A 109 0.24 8.66 -8.78
N ARG A 110 -0.86 9.11 -8.17
CA ARG A 110 -0.89 9.46 -6.74
C ARG A 110 -0.46 8.29 -5.84
N TYR A 111 -1.07 7.12 -6.00
CA TYR A 111 -0.83 5.95 -5.15
C TYR A 111 0.56 5.36 -5.41
N TRP A 112 1.04 5.43 -6.66
CA TRP A 112 2.43 5.10 -6.99
C TRP A 112 3.42 5.97 -6.23
N ARG A 113 3.21 7.30 -6.21
CA ARG A 113 4.09 8.22 -5.46
C ARG A 113 4.03 7.98 -3.96
N GLU A 114 2.85 7.65 -3.42
CA GLU A 114 2.69 7.31 -2.00
C GLU A 114 3.47 6.02 -1.66
N GLU A 115 3.45 5.00 -2.52
CA GLU A 115 4.22 3.77 -2.35
C GLU A 115 5.74 4.00 -2.49
N GLU A 116 6.18 4.79 -3.48
CA GLU A 116 7.58 5.21 -3.62
C GLU A 116 8.07 5.99 -2.39
N GLN A 117 7.23 6.87 -1.83
CA GLN A 117 7.56 7.63 -0.63
C GLN A 117 7.77 6.72 0.57
N VAL A 118 6.86 5.76 0.80
CA VAL A 118 7.02 4.76 1.88
C VAL A 118 8.32 3.98 1.71
N CYS A 119 8.63 3.54 0.48
CA CYS A 119 9.87 2.83 0.19
C CYS A 119 11.11 3.69 0.50
N ALA A 120 11.13 4.93 0.01
CA ALA A 120 12.22 5.87 0.24
C ALA A 120 12.44 6.15 1.73
N ASP A 121 11.36 6.37 2.49
CA ASP A 121 11.42 6.63 3.93
C ASP A 121 11.98 5.42 4.69
N LEU A 122 11.52 4.21 4.36
CA LEU A 122 12.02 2.98 4.98
C LEU A 122 13.50 2.73 4.67
N LEU A 123 13.93 2.97 3.42
CA LEU A 123 15.33 2.84 3.02
C LEU A 123 16.21 3.87 3.72
N ALA A 124 15.76 5.12 3.84
CA ALA A 124 16.48 6.17 4.56
C ALA A 124 16.65 5.83 6.05
N LEU A 125 15.66 5.18 6.65
CA LEU A 125 15.69 4.72 8.04
C LEU A 125 16.45 3.40 8.23
N SER A 126 16.77 2.66 7.16
CA SER A 126 17.47 1.37 7.24
C SER A 126 18.99 1.49 7.37
N ALA A 127 19.54 2.71 7.48
CA ALA A 127 20.96 2.92 7.71
C ALA A 127 21.39 2.27 9.05
N PRO A 128 22.41 1.39 9.07
CA PRO A 128 22.83 0.70 10.29
C PRO A 128 23.24 1.68 11.39
N GLY A 129 22.59 1.58 12.56
CA GLY A 129 23.09 2.20 13.78
C GLY A 129 24.25 1.37 14.35
N ALA A 130 25.18 2.01 15.04
CA ALA A 130 26.16 1.27 15.83
C ALA A 130 25.41 0.49 16.93
N PRO A 131 25.66 -0.82 17.10
CA PRO A 131 25.07 -1.57 18.20
C PRO A 131 25.51 -0.93 19.51
N GLY A 132 24.57 -0.30 20.21
CA GLY A 132 24.80 0.19 21.57
C GLY A 132 24.86 -1.01 22.51
N ASP A 133 25.71 -0.92 23.53
CA ASP A 133 25.67 -1.89 24.63
C ASP A 133 24.25 -1.96 25.19
N VAL A 134 23.78 -3.15 25.58
CA VAL A 134 22.37 -3.40 25.98
C VAL A 134 22.30 -3.74 27.48
N PRO A 135 22.67 -2.79 28.35
CA PRO A 135 22.64 -3.00 29.79
C PRO A 135 21.22 -3.27 30.27
N ALA A 136 21.09 -4.20 31.23
CA ALA A 136 19.82 -4.59 31.87
C ALA A 136 18.82 -5.36 30.99
N LEU A 137 19.24 -5.94 29.86
CA LEU A 137 18.37 -6.78 29.02
C LEU A 137 17.78 -7.97 29.79
N GLU A 138 18.59 -8.67 30.58
CA GLU A 138 18.16 -9.84 31.38
C GLU A 138 17.16 -9.47 32.49
N ARG A 139 17.28 -8.27 33.04
CA ARG A 139 16.34 -7.75 34.05
C ARG A 139 14.98 -7.43 33.44
N LEU A 140 14.96 -6.88 32.21
CA LEU A 140 13.74 -6.51 31.50
C LEU A 140 13.08 -7.72 30.82
N PHE A 141 13.88 -8.69 30.36
CA PHE A 141 13.44 -9.91 29.70
C PHE A 141 14.02 -11.13 30.43
N PRO A 142 13.41 -11.54 31.55
CA PRO A 142 13.83 -12.74 32.28
C PRO A 142 13.55 -14.01 31.47
N PRO A 143 14.03 -15.19 31.92
CA PRO A 143 13.75 -16.47 31.26
C PRO A 143 12.25 -16.65 30.98
N GLY A 144 11.92 -17.14 29.77
CA GLY A 144 10.54 -17.24 29.29
C GLY A 144 10.06 -16.08 28.40
N TYR A 145 10.92 -15.09 28.15
CA TYR A 145 10.67 -13.97 27.21
C TYR A 145 11.65 -13.97 26.02
N ASP A 146 12.10 -15.14 25.57
CA ASP A 146 13.19 -15.26 24.60
C ASP A 146 12.89 -14.57 23.26
N GLU A 147 11.67 -14.73 22.74
CA GLU A 147 11.23 -14.07 21.50
C GLU A 147 11.17 -12.54 21.67
N GLN A 148 10.63 -12.06 22.79
CA GLN A 148 10.52 -10.63 23.08
C GLN A 148 11.90 -10.00 23.31
N ARG A 149 12.83 -10.76 23.91
CA ARG A 149 14.22 -10.38 24.10
C ARG A 149 14.93 -10.21 22.75
N ALA A 150 14.79 -11.19 21.85
CA ALA A 150 15.36 -11.11 20.50
C ALA A 150 14.77 -9.91 19.72
N ALA A 151 13.46 -9.70 19.80
CA ALA A 151 12.80 -8.56 19.18
C ALA A 151 13.32 -7.22 19.73
N ALA A 152 13.53 -7.11 21.04
CA ALA A 152 14.06 -5.90 21.66
C ALA A 152 15.52 -5.64 21.24
N GLN A 153 16.36 -6.68 21.12
CA GLN A 153 17.75 -6.55 20.64
C GLN A 153 17.81 -6.03 19.20
N ILE A 154 16.94 -6.53 18.33
CA ILE A 154 16.82 -6.02 16.95
C ILE A 154 16.37 -4.55 16.99
N ALA A 155 15.34 -4.25 17.78
CA ALA A 155 14.75 -2.91 17.84
C ALA A 155 15.69 -1.82 18.35
N VAL A 156 16.63 -2.14 19.24
CA VAL A 156 17.64 -1.15 19.69
C VAL A 156 18.78 -0.95 18.69
N SER A 157 18.93 -1.83 17.71
CA SER A 157 19.99 -1.77 16.69
C SER A 157 19.56 -1.11 15.37
N GLN A 158 18.25 -0.85 15.20
CA GLN A 158 17.66 -0.35 13.96
C GLN A 158 16.82 0.91 14.23
N ALA A 159 16.80 1.86 13.30
CA ALA A 159 15.99 3.07 13.45
C ALA A 159 14.48 2.81 13.24
N VAL A 160 14.14 1.76 12.49
CA VAL A 160 12.76 1.29 12.28
C VAL A 160 12.69 -0.20 12.57
N THR A 161 11.65 -0.60 13.28
CA THR A 161 11.37 -2.01 13.55
C THR A 161 9.87 -2.25 13.53
N VAL A 162 9.45 -3.29 12.81
CA VAL A 162 8.06 -3.74 12.78
C VAL A 162 7.94 -4.94 13.71
N LEU A 163 7.24 -4.76 14.83
CA LEU A 163 6.96 -5.85 15.78
C LEU A 163 5.60 -6.48 15.45
N THR A 164 5.63 -7.68 14.87
CA THR A 164 4.43 -8.46 14.57
C THR A 164 4.18 -9.53 15.64
N GLY A 165 2.93 -10.01 15.73
CA GLY A 165 2.56 -11.09 16.64
C GLY A 165 1.05 -11.19 16.81
N GLY A 166 0.54 -12.39 17.07
CA GLY A 166 -0.89 -12.65 17.28
C GLY A 166 -1.47 -11.97 18.53
N PRO A 167 -2.79 -12.03 18.75
CA PRO A 167 -3.40 -11.59 20.00
C PRO A 167 -2.76 -12.31 21.20
N GLY A 168 -2.48 -11.57 22.29
CA GLY A 168 -1.93 -12.16 23.52
C GLY A 168 -0.43 -12.47 23.56
N THR A 169 0.34 -12.26 22.47
CA THR A 169 1.79 -12.58 22.43
C THR A 169 2.71 -11.62 23.21
N GLY A 170 2.14 -10.74 24.04
CA GLY A 170 2.92 -9.82 24.88
C GLY A 170 3.58 -8.64 24.14
N LYS A 171 3.08 -8.25 22.94
CA LYS A 171 3.59 -7.09 22.18
C LYS A 171 3.64 -5.81 23.02
N THR A 172 2.55 -5.49 23.72
CA THR A 172 2.46 -4.28 24.56
C THR A 172 3.52 -4.31 25.68
N THR A 173 3.69 -5.46 26.33
CA THR A 173 4.73 -5.67 27.36
C THR A 173 6.14 -5.53 26.77
N THR A 174 6.34 -6.04 25.55
CA THR A 174 7.61 -5.94 24.82
C THR A 174 7.95 -4.48 24.50
N VAL A 175 6.99 -3.72 23.97
CA VAL A 175 7.16 -2.29 23.68
C VAL A 175 7.45 -1.51 24.95
N ALA A 176 6.71 -1.75 26.05
CA ALA A 176 6.98 -1.07 27.32
C ALA A 176 8.41 -1.33 27.85
N ARG A 177 8.88 -2.58 27.77
CA ARG A 177 10.23 -2.97 28.17
C ARG A 177 11.30 -2.42 27.23
N LEU A 178 11.04 -2.37 25.93
CA LEU A 178 11.92 -1.76 24.94
C LEU A 178 12.11 -0.26 25.20
N LEU A 179 11.03 0.47 25.52
CA LEU A 179 11.13 1.90 25.86
C LEU A 179 11.96 2.11 27.13
N ALA A 180 11.77 1.27 28.15
CA ALA A 180 12.60 1.31 29.36
C ALA A 180 14.08 1.03 29.05
N LEU A 181 14.37 0.12 28.12
CA LEU A 181 15.71 -0.20 27.67
C LEU A 181 16.38 0.99 26.97
N LEU A 182 15.67 1.66 26.05
CA LEU A 182 16.17 2.85 25.33
C LEU A 182 16.49 4.01 26.28
N VAL A 183 15.65 4.23 27.30
CA VAL A 183 15.93 5.23 28.35
C VAL A 183 17.18 4.86 29.14
N GLY A 184 17.33 3.61 29.55
CA GLY A 184 18.52 3.13 30.28
C GLY A 184 19.82 3.26 29.48
N GLN A 185 19.78 2.98 28.17
CA GLN A 185 20.92 3.16 27.26
C GLN A 185 21.31 4.63 27.09
N ALA A 186 20.35 5.55 27.13
CA ALA A 186 20.65 6.98 27.07
C ALA A 186 21.35 7.44 28.35
N GLU A 187 20.81 7.05 29.51
CA GLU A 187 21.35 7.42 30.83
C GLU A 187 22.77 6.90 31.05
N LEU A 188 23.03 5.63 30.74
CA LEU A 188 24.35 5.03 30.89
C LEU A 188 25.39 5.62 29.92
N GLY A 189 24.94 6.05 28.73
CA GLY A 189 25.79 6.74 27.77
C GLY A 189 25.96 8.24 28.03
N GLY A 190 25.42 8.79 29.13
CA GLY A 190 25.45 10.23 29.40
C GLY A 190 24.69 11.09 28.38
N ARG A 191 23.77 10.48 27.62
CA ARG A 191 22.95 11.13 26.60
C ARG A 191 21.64 11.64 27.20
N PRO A 192 21.03 12.70 26.65
CA PRO A 192 19.71 13.14 27.07
C PRO A 192 18.68 12.02 26.86
N ARG A 193 17.71 11.95 27.78
CA ARG A 193 16.61 10.97 27.68
C ARG A 193 15.85 11.13 26.35
N PRO A 194 15.48 10.02 25.68
CA PRO A 194 14.73 10.08 24.44
C PRO A 194 13.34 10.70 24.65
N ARG A 195 12.89 11.49 23.68
CA ARG A 195 11.51 11.97 23.61
C ARG A 195 10.67 10.88 22.96
N ILE A 196 9.68 10.36 23.69
CA ILE A 196 8.84 9.25 23.25
C ILE A 196 7.44 9.79 22.97
N ALA A 197 6.93 9.52 21.77
CA ALA A 197 5.54 9.76 21.38
C ALA A 197 4.87 8.43 21.07
N LEU A 198 3.63 8.24 21.52
CA LEU A 198 2.82 7.05 21.26
C LEU A 198 1.62 7.46 20.43
N ALA A 199 1.34 6.69 19.38
CA ALA A 199 0.20 6.90 18.50
C ALA A 199 -0.43 5.56 18.12
N ALA A 200 -1.72 5.57 17.82
CA ALA A 200 -2.46 4.43 17.28
C ALA A 200 -3.44 4.95 16.21
N PRO A 201 -3.61 4.24 15.09
CA PRO A 201 -4.74 4.50 14.20
C PRO A 201 -6.04 4.13 14.92
N THR A 202 -7.06 4.97 14.79
CA THR A 202 -8.41 4.73 15.35
C THR A 202 -9.32 4.06 14.35
#